data_AF-A0ABD0R166-F1
#
_entry.id   AF-A0ABD0R166-F1
#
_cell.length_a   1.000
_cell.length_b   1.000
_cell.length_c   1.000
_cell.angle_alpha   90.00
_cell.angle_beta   90.00
_cell.angle_gamma   90.00
#
_symmetry.space_group_name_H-M   'P 1'
#
loop_
_entity.id
_entity.type
_entity.pdbx_description
1 polymer ?
#
loop_
_entity_poly.entity_id
_entity_poly.type
_entity_poly.pdbx_seq_one_letter_code
_entity_poly.pdbx_strand_id
1 'polypeptide(L)' 'IGAPALLLYIDAKAETMVKRLVKRGETSGRADDNEETIKKRLDLYYKATEPVIAYYEKRGIVRK' A
#
# COMPACT_ATOMS: atom_id res chain seq x y z
N ILE A 1 -16.36 16.75 9.34
CA ILE A 1 -15.10 16.01 9.06
C ILE A 1 -14.03 16.60 9.97
N GLY A 2 -13.40 15.79 10.83
CA GLY A 2 -12.40 16.25 11.81
C GLY A 2 -10.96 15.95 11.38
N ALA A 3 -9.99 16.60 12.02
CA ALA A 3 -8.57 16.31 11.77
C ALA A 3 -8.20 14.92 12.32
N PRO A 4 -7.51 14.07 11.55
CA PRO A 4 -7.03 12.78 12.06
C PRO A 4 -5.97 13.01 13.15
N ALA A 5 -6.04 12.22 14.21
CA ALA A 5 -5.07 12.24 15.31
C ALA A 5 -3.80 11.42 15.00
N LEU A 6 -3.91 10.43 14.13
CA LEU A 6 -2.84 9.47 13.83
C LEU A 6 -2.98 8.95 12.40
N LEU A 7 -1.86 8.77 11.71
CA LEU A 7 -1.76 7.97 10.49
C LEU A 7 -0.81 6.80 10.78
N LEU A 8 -1.35 5.58 10.77
CA LEU A 8 -0.55 4.36 10.86
C LEU A 8 -0.14 3.90 9.47
N TYR A 9 1.13 4.05 9.13
CA TYR A 9 1.71 3.66 7.86
C TYR A 9 2.33 2.26 7.98
N ILE A 10 1.58 1.25 7.54
CA ILE A 10 2.07 -0.14 7.54
C ILE A 10 2.98 -0.34 6.35
N ASP A 11 4.29 -0.22 6.56
CA ASP A 11 5.30 -0.36 5.52
C ASP A 11 5.74 -1.83 5.35
N ALA A 12 5.75 -2.29 4.10
CA ALA A 12 6.23 -3.61 3.74
C ALA A 12 7.01 -3.52 2.42
N LYS A 13 8.08 -4.31 2.31
CA LYS A 13 8.86 -4.39 1.08
C LYS A 13 8.00 -4.84 -0.10
N ALA A 14 8.26 -4.29 -1.29
CA ALA A 14 7.53 -4.63 -2.51
C ALA A 14 7.54 -6.14 -2.79
N GLU A 15 8.67 -6.82 -2.60
CA GLU A 15 8.78 -8.27 -2.80
C GLU A 15 7.89 -9.05 -1.82
N THR A 16 7.77 -8.56 -0.59
CA THR A 16 6.89 -9.16 0.43
C THR A 16 5.43 -8.99 0.05
N MET A 17 5.03 -7.81 -0.43
CA MET A 17 3.67 -7.55 -0.89
C MET A 17 3.32 -8.41 -2.11
N VAL A 18 4.20 -8.47 -3.11
CA VAL A 18 4.00 -9.31 -4.31
C VAL A 18 3.80 -10.76 -3.91
N LYS A 19 4.70 -11.33 -3.09
CA LYS A 19 4.60 -12.72 -2.64
C LYS A 19 3.28 -13.01 -1.91
N ARG A 20 2.81 -12.09 -1.06
CA ARG A 20 1.54 -12.23 -0.34
C ARG A 20 0.33 -12.17 -1.27
N LEU A 21 0.35 -11.27 -2.25
CA LEU A 21 -0.75 -11.07 -3.19
C LEU A 21 -0.87 -12.24 -4.17
N VAL A 22 0.25 -12.77 -4.67
CA VAL A 22 0.26 -13.97 -5.53
C VAL A 22 -0.34 -15.17 -4.78
N LYS A 23 0.14 -15.45 -3.56
CA LYS A 23 -0.40 -16.54 -2.73
C LYS A 23 -1.89 -16.38 -2.44
N ARG A 24 -2.37 -15.13 -2.32
CA ARG A 24 -3.80 -14.84 -2.18
C ARG A 24 -4.57 -15.18 -3.45
N GLY A 25 -4.05 -14.85 -4.63
CA GLY A 25 -4.67 -15.22 -5.92
C GLY A 25 -4.88 -16.73 -6.06
N GLU A 26 -3.86 -17.51 -5.70
CA GLU A 26 -3.89 -18.99 -5.73
C GLU A 26 -4.98 -19.59 -4.82
N THR A 27 -5.28 -18.94 -3.69
CA THR A 27 -6.14 -19.51 -2.64
C THR A 27 -7.56 -18.94 -2.63
N SER A 28 -7.78 -17.77 -3.22
CA SER A 28 -9.06 -17.03 -3.11
C SER A 28 -9.87 -16.98 -4.42
N GLY A 29 -9.31 -17.42 -5.54
CA GLY A 29 -9.96 -17.33 -6.86
C GLY A 29 -9.99 -15.92 -7.44
N ARG A 30 -9.23 -14.97 -6.88
CA ARG A 30 -9.11 -13.60 -7.39
C ARG A 30 -8.26 -13.54 -8.66
N ALA A 31 -8.91 -13.44 -9.82
CA ALA A 31 -8.25 -13.40 -11.13
C ALA A 31 -7.32 -12.19 -11.34
N ASP A 32 -7.49 -11.12 -10.56
CA ASP A 32 -6.70 -9.89 -10.63
C ASP A 32 -5.44 -9.92 -9.76
N ASP A 33 -5.21 -10.97 -8.97
CA ASP A 33 -3.96 -11.18 -8.22
C ASP A 33 -2.91 -11.90 -9.10
N ASN A 34 -2.67 -11.39 -10.31
CA ASN A 34 -1.58 -11.81 -11.20
C ASN A 34 -0.41 -10.80 -11.14
N GLU A 35 0.79 -11.26 -11.50
CA GLU A 35 2.03 -10.49 -11.33
C GLU A 35 1.99 -9.11 -12.03
N GLU A 36 1.46 -9.06 -13.24
CA GLU A 36 1.35 -7.81 -14.01
C GLU A 36 0.45 -6.78 -13.30
N THR A 37 -0.72 -7.23 -12.84
CA THR A 37 -1.69 -6.39 -12.15
C THR A 37 -1.17 -5.93 -10.80
N ILE A 38 -0.49 -6.82 -10.06
CA ILE A 38 0.13 -6.51 -8.78
C ILE A 38 1.21 -5.42 -8.95
N LYS A 39 2.10 -5.54 -9.95
CA LYS A 39 3.13 -4.53 -10.21
C LYS A 39 2.51 -3.17 -10.54
N LYS A 40 1.50 -3.13 -11.42
CA LYS A 40 0.78 -1.89 -11.77
C LYS A 40 0.14 -1.23 -10.54
N ARG A 41 -0.45 -2.03 -9.64
CA ARG A 41 -1.06 -1.53 -8.40
C ARG A 41 -0.04 -0.94 -7.44
N LEU A 42 1.12 -1.59 -7.29
CA LEU A 42 2.19 -1.09 -6.43
C LEU A 42 2.75 0.24 -6.97
N ASP A 43 3.02 0.34 -8.27
CA ASP A 43 3.47 1.58 -8.90
C ASP A 43 2.46 2.72 -8.71
N LEU A 44 1.17 2.45 -8.93
CA LEU A 44 0.11 3.43 -8.69
C LEU A 44 0.02 3.82 -7.20
N TYR A 45 0.14 2.84 -6.30
CA TYR A 45 0.13 3.07 -4.86
C TYR A 45 1.24 4.05 -4.46
N TYR A 46 2.48 3.83 -4.89
CA TYR A 46 3.59 4.74 -4.58
C TYR A 46 3.32 6.14 -5.13
N LYS A 47 2.97 6.25 -6.40
CA LYS A 47 2.67 7.55 -7.05
C LYS A 47 1.57 8.35 -6.35
N ALA A 48 0.50 7.67 -5.91
CA ALA A 48 -0.64 8.33 -5.30
C ALA A 48 -0.49 8.54 -3.78
N THR A 49 0.22 7.65 -3.09
CA THR A 49 0.26 7.61 -1.62
C THR A 49 1.48 8.33 -1.04
N GLU A 50 2.60 8.40 -1.76
CA GLU A 50 3.77 9.18 -1.32
C GLU A 50 3.42 10.64 -1.00
N PRO A 51 2.64 11.38 -1.84
CA PRO A 51 2.23 12.75 -1.50
C PRO A 51 1.38 12.83 -0.23
N VAL A 52 0.54 11.82 0.03
CA VAL A 52 -0.32 11.75 1.21
C VAL A 52 0.51 11.52 2.46
N ILE A 53 1.46 10.58 2.42
CA ILE A 53 2.37 10.31 3.53
C ILE A 53 3.19 11.56 3.83
N ALA A 54 3.79 12.19 2.81
CA ALA A 54 4.57 13.42 2.98
C ALA A 54 3.75 14.57 3.60
N TYR A 55 2.48 14.71 3.23
CA TYR A 55 1.58 15.70 3.84
C TYR A 55 1.36 15.45 5.34
N TYR A 56 1.13 14.20 5.75
CA TYR A 56 0.91 13.85 7.15
C TYR A 56 2.21 13.76 7.97
N GLU A 57 3.34 13.45 7.35
CA GLU A 57 4.67 13.51 7.98
C GLU A 57 4.98 14.94 8.43
N LYS A 58 4.68 15.95 7.60
CA LYS A 58 4.80 17.38 7.96
C LYS A 58 3.92 17.78 9.16
N ARG A 59 2.82 17.05 9.40
CA ARG A 59 1.94 17.25 10.55
C ARG A 59 2.38 16.50 11.80
N GLY A 60 3.42 15.66 11.72
CA GLY A 60 3.97 14.92 12.85
C GLY A 60 3.08 13.78 13.37
N ILE A 61 2.08 13.35 12.59
CA ILE A 61 1.11 12.32 13.03
C ILE A 61 1.33 10.95 12.38
N VAL A 62 2.40 10.76 11.60
CA VAL A 62 2.70 9.47 10.95
C VAL A 62 3.47 8.57 11.91
N ARG A 63 3.01 7.32 12.05
CA ARG A 63 3.72 6.22 12.71
C ARG A 63 3.97 5.13 11.69
N LYS A 64 5.22 4.66 11.61
CA LYS A 64 5.68 3.60 10.71
C LYS A 64 5.78 2.30 11.47
#